data_AF-A0A2S5N5F3-F1
#
_entry.id   AF-A0A2S5N5F3-F1
#
_cell.length_a   1.000
_cell.length_b   1.000
_cell.length_c   1.000
_cell.angle_alpha   90.00
_cell.angle_beta   90.00
_cell.angle_gamma   90.00
#
_symmetry.space_group_name_H-M   'P 1'
#
loop_
_entity.id
_entity.type
_entity.pdbx_description
1 polymer ?
#
loop_
_entity_poly.entity_id
_entity_poly.type
_entity_poly.pdbx_seq_one_letter_code
_entity_poly.pdbx_strand_id
1 'polypeptide(L)' 'MQLITELLNIAKQRAASKNLPYAGELSPQETFAILQQDSNSVLIDVRSQAELDLVGRVPNAL' A
#
# COMPACT_ATOMS: atom_id res chain seq x y z
N MET A 1 13.59 -10.51 -3.44
CA MET A 1 12.46 -11.12 -4.18
C MET A 1 11.52 -11.95 -3.29
N GLN A 2 12.01 -12.78 -2.36
CA GLN A 2 11.13 -13.58 -1.47
C GLN A 2 10.23 -12.75 -0.53
N LEU A 3 10.74 -11.62 -0.01
CA LEU A 3 10.05 -10.82 1.01
C LEU A 3 8.79 -10.10 0.49
N ILE A 4 8.80 -9.56 -0.74
CA ILE A 4 7.61 -8.90 -1.33
C ILE A 4 6.48 -9.91 -1.52
N THR A 5 6.77 -11.09 -2.09
CA THR A 5 5.75 -12.13 -2.32
C THR A 5 5.13 -12.60 -1.00
N GLU A 6 5.92 -12.75 0.05
CA GLU A 6 5.42 -13.08 1.39
C GLU A 6 4.49 -11.98 1.94
N LEU A 7 4.90 -10.71 1.88
CA LEU A 7 4.06 -9.58 2.30
C LEU A 7 2.74 -9.50 1.53
N LEU A 8 2.77 -9.70 0.21
CA LEU A 8 1.56 -9.71 -0.61
C LEU A 8 0.64 -10.90 -0.27
N ASN A 9 1.20 -12.07 0.07
CA ASN A 9 0.40 -13.22 0.49
C ASN A 9 -0.26 -12.97 1.85
N ILE A 10 0.47 -12.38 2.80
CA ILE A 10 -0.09 -11.98 4.11
C ILE A 10 -1.20 -10.94 3.91
N ALA A 11 -0.98 -9.95 3.03
CA ALA A 11 -1.98 -8.93 2.72
C ALA A 11 -3.27 -9.53 2.14
N LYS A 12 -3.16 -10.50 1.22
CA LYS A 12 -4.30 -11.24 0.67
C LYS A 12 -5.03 -12.04 1.75
N GLN A 13 -4.29 -12.71 2.62
CA GLN A 13 -4.88 -13.46 3.74
C GLN A 13 -5.68 -12.55 4.67
N ARG A 14 -5.16 -11.36 5.03
CA ARG A 14 -5.90 -10.37 5.83
C ARG A 14 -7.18 -9.91 5.16
N ALA A 15 -7.12 -9.60 3.86
CA ALA A 15 -8.30 -9.20 3.12
C ALA A 15 -9.39 -10.29 3.14
N ALA A 16 -9.00 -11.56 2.95
CA ALA A 16 -9.92 -12.69 3.06
C ALA A 16 -10.49 -12.85 4.47
N SER A 17 -9.65 -12.78 5.51
CA SER A 17 -10.10 -12.90 6.90
C SER A 17 -11.04 -11.79 7.36
N LYS A 18 -10.85 -10.57 6.83
CA LYS A 18 -11.69 -9.40 7.12
C LYS A 18 -12.85 -9.22 6.14
N ASN A 19 -12.98 -10.12 5.16
CA ASN A 19 -13.98 -10.07 4.09
C ASN A 19 -14.01 -8.72 3.35
N LEU A 20 -12.82 -8.21 3.00
CA LEU A 20 -12.65 -6.91 2.38
C LEU A 20 -12.86 -7.00 0.85
N PRO A 21 -13.39 -5.93 0.22
CA PRO A 21 -13.69 -5.92 -1.22
C PRO A 21 -12.44 -5.72 -2.11
N TYR A 22 -11.25 -5.64 -1.53
CA TYR A 22 -9.99 -5.37 -2.24
C TYR A 22 -8.99 -6.52 -2.07
N ALA A 23 -8.02 -6.60 -2.99
CA ALA A 23 -7.15 -7.77 -3.16
C ALA A 23 -6.23 -8.07 -1.96
N GLY A 24 -5.91 -7.07 -1.14
CA GLY A 24 -5.03 -7.24 0.02
C GLY A 24 -4.99 -6.00 0.90
N GLU A 25 -4.62 -6.18 2.16
CA GLU A 25 -4.45 -5.10 3.14
C GLU A 25 -3.00 -5.07 3.63
N LEU A 26 -2.28 -3.98 3.37
CA LEU A 26 -0.90 -3.76 3.80
C LEU A 26 -0.84 -2.72 4.92
N SER A 27 0.07 -2.91 5.87
CA SER A 27 0.42 -1.88 6.86
C SER A 27 1.39 -0.85 6.28
N PRO A 28 1.49 0.36 6.87
CA PRO A 28 2.41 1.39 6.38
C PRO A 28 3.87 0.92 6.27
N GLN A 29 4.35 0.12 7.23
CA GLN A 29 5.72 -0.40 7.24
C GLN A 29 5.95 -1.39 6.11
N GLU A 30 4.97 -2.25 5.82
CA GLU A 30 5.06 -3.22 4.73
C GLU A 30 4.99 -2.54 3.36
N THR A 31 4.08 -1.57 3.20
CA THR A 31 4.01 -0.73 1.99
C THR A 31 5.34 -0.04 1.75
N PHE A 32 5.94 0.56 2.79
CA PHE A 32 7.25 1.20 2.68
C PHE A 32 8.35 0.20 2.29
N ALA A 33 8.36 -1.00 2.88
CA ALA A 33 9.33 -2.04 2.52
C ALA A 33 9.22 -2.47 1.05
N ILE A 34 7.99 -2.57 0.52
CA ILE A 34 7.75 -2.89 -0.90
C ILE A 34 8.27 -1.76 -1.80
N LEU A 35 7.92 -0.51 -1.49
CA LEU A 35 8.36 0.68 -2.26
C LEU A 35 9.88 0.85 -2.28
N GLN A 36 10.59 0.42 -1.23
CA GLN A 36 12.05 0.44 -1.20
C GLN A 36 12.70 -0.69 -2.00
N GLN A 37 12.02 -1.84 -2.16
CA GLN A 37 12.59 -3.02 -2.81
C GLN A 37 12.26 -3.14 -4.29
N ASP A 38 11.13 -2.59 -4.74
CA ASP A 38 10.71 -2.63 -6.14
C ASP A 38 10.46 -1.22 -6.68
N SER A 39 11.35 -0.78 -7.57
CA SER A 39 11.24 0.52 -8.24
C SER A 39 10.07 0.62 -9.21
N ASN A 40 9.42 -0.49 -9.55
CA ASN A 40 8.22 -0.50 -10.41
C ASN A 40 6.93 -0.38 -9.59
N SER A 41 7.01 -0.46 -8.27
CA SER A 41 5.86 -0.28 -7.40
C SER A 41 5.48 1.20 -7.32
N VAL A 42 4.18 1.48 -7.44
CA VAL A 42 3.63 2.83 -7.46
C VAL A 42 2.63 2.97 -6.32
N LEU A 43 2.77 4.01 -5.50
CA LEU A 43 1.80 4.39 -4.47
C LEU A 43 0.81 5.39 -5.06
N ILE A 44 -0.49 5.12 -4.98
CA ILE A 44 -1.55 6.02 -5.46
C ILE A 44 -2.32 6.58 -4.27
N ASP A 45 -2.41 7.90 -4.16
CA ASP A 45 -3.18 8.59 -3.12
C ASP A 45 -4.56 8.99 -3.69
N VAL A 46 -5.58 8.23 -3.32
CA VAL A 46 -6.96 8.41 -3.83
C VAL A 46 -7.77 9.44 -3.02
N ARG A 47 -7.14 10.18 -2.11
CA ARG A 47 -7.81 11.24 -1.32
C ARG A 47 -8.21 12.43 -2.20
N SER A 48 -9.18 13.20 -1.73
CA SER A 48 -9.61 14.42 -2.44
C SER A 48 -8.51 15.49 -2.45
N GLN A 49 -8.55 16.38 -3.45
CA GLN A 49 -7.58 17.47 -3.54
C GLN A 49 -7.58 18.36 -2.29
N ALA A 50 -8.75 18.62 -1.69
CA ALA A 50 -8.87 19.39 -0.46
C ALA A 50 -8.16 18.71 0.72
N GLU A 51 -8.26 17.38 0.85
CA GLU A 51 -7.53 16.63 1.88
C GLU A 51 -6.01 16.70 1.66
N LEU A 52 -5.55 16.59 0.40
CA LEU A 52 -4.12 16.70 0.07
C LEU A 52 -3.55 18.08 0.39
N ASP A 53 -4.33 19.14 0.16
CA ASP A 53 -3.90 20.51 0.41
C ASP A 53 -3.87 20.84 1.92
N LEU A 54 -4.80 20.29 2.70
CA LEU A 54 -4.92 20.56 4.14
C LEU A 54 -4.01 19.67 4.99
N VAL A 55 -3.89 18.39 4.67
CA VAL A 55 -3.15 17.39 5.48
C VAL A 55 -1.72 17.21 4.94
N GLY A 56 -1.53 17.45 3.65
CA GLY A 56 -0.29 17.17 2.95
C GLY A 56 -0.31 15.86 2.18
N ARG A 57 0.77 15.67 1.40
CA ARG A 57 0.94 14.56 0.45
C ARG A 57 1.97 13.56 0.97
N VAL A 58 1.73 12.29 0.71
CA VAL A 58 2.76 11.26 0.93
C VAL A 58 3.84 11.42 -0.14
N PRO A 59 5.13 11.49 0.22
CA PRO A 59 6.20 11.62 -0.77
C PRO A 59 6.17 10.48 -1.78
N ASN A 60 6.36 10.82 -3.06
CA ASN A 60 6.38 9.89 -4.20
C ASN A 60 5.07 9.13 -4.47
N ALA A 61 3.97 9.48 -3.80
CA ALA A 61 2.64 9.04 -4.20
C ALA A 61 2.16 9.82 -5.42
N LEU A 62 1.44 9.14 -6.33
CA LEU A 62 0.72 9.75 -7.44
C LEU A 62 -0.66 10.24 -7.00
#